data_AF-A0A7Y9I0K5-F1
#
_entry.id   AF-A0A7Y9I0K5-F1
#
_cell.length_a   1.000
_cell.length_b   1.000
_cell.length_c   1.000
_cell.angle_alpha   90.00
_cell.angle_beta   90.00
_cell.angle_gamma   90.00
#
_symmetry.space_group_name_H-M   'P 1'
#
loop_
_entity.id
_entity.type
_entity.pdbx_description
1 polymer ?
#
loop_
_entity_poly.entity_id
_entity_poly.type
_entity_poly.pdbx_seq_one_letter_code
_entity_poly.pdbx_strand_id
1 'polypeptide(L)'
;MIKITQKLKQHLWWLIITVDYDYSRISIADHEINGDTLTLWLEDKHDFKNSLDDCLQIDLTLKQFAKIIISENLNSYDGTKMHPTKKFVYKDRIEINKPIKWYQEDASPTEQHWAREAMLKALLTQLVETEVYDGNRDDVVFV
;
A
#
# COMPACT_ATOMS: atom_id res chain seq x y z
N MET A 1 4.54 2.78 -9.10
CA MET A 1 5.58 3.24 -8.15
C MET A 1 4.99 4.31 -7.24
N ILE A 2 4.95 4.04 -5.94
CA ILE A 2 4.59 5.02 -4.91
C ILE A 2 5.71 6.07 -4.90
N LYS A 3 5.45 7.29 -4.44
CA LYS A 3 6.51 8.31 -4.30
C LYS A 3 6.71 8.48 -2.81
N ILE A 4 7.88 8.05 -2.32
CA ILE A 4 8.24 8.08 -0.90
C ILE A 4 9.27 9.20 -0.73
N THR A 5 9.02 10.13 0.19
CA THR A 5 9.97 11.21 0.50
C THR A 5 11.16 10.66 1.29
N GLN A 6 12.31 11.33 1.25
CA GLN A 6 13.48 10.88 2.02
C GLN A 6 13.20 10.81 3.52
N LYS A 7 12.42 11.77 4.05
CA LYS A 7 11.98 11.76 5.46
C LYS A 7 11.17 10.52 5.79
N LEU A 8 10.19 10.18 4.94
CA LEU A 8 9.37 8.98 5.12
C LEU A 8 10.21 7.70 5.01
N LYS A 9 11.15 7.63 4.06
CA LYS A 9 12.10 6.51 3.97
C LYS A 9 12.88 6.32 5.27
N GLN A 10 13.44 7.38 5.84
CA GLN A 10 14.21 7.31 7.08
C GLN A 10 13.36 6.78 8.24
N HIS A 11 12.13 7.26 8.39
CA HIS A 11 11.23 6.77 9.44
C HIS A 11 10.85 5.30 9.24
N LEU A 12 10.56 4.87 8.01
CA LEU A 12 10.27 3.47 7.72
C LEU A 12 11.48 2.57 7.99
N TRP A 13 12.70 3.03 7.66
CA TRP A 13 13.93 2.31 8.00
C TRP A 13 14.13 2.18 9.51
N TRP A 14 13.87 3.23 10.28
CA TRP A 14 13.89 3.15 11.73
C TRP A 14 12.92 2.09 12.25
N LEU A 15 11.68 2.07 11.74
CA LEU A 15 10.70 1.06 12.11
C LEU A 15 11.19 -0.36 11.77
N ILE A 16 11.73 -0.57 10.57
CA ILE A 16 12.28 -1.86 10.12
C ILE A 16 13.41 -2.33 11.05
N ILE A 17 14.30 -1.43 11.46
CA ILE A 17 15.38 -1.75 12.40
C ILE A 17 14.81 -2.12 13.77
N THR A 18 13.80 -1.39 14.27
CA THR A 18 13.20 -1.68 15.59
C THR A 18 12.50 -3.04 15.64
N VAL A 19 11.94 -3.51 14.51
CA VAL A 19 11.34 -4.84 14.42
C VAL A 19 12.35 -5.94 14.08
N ASP A 20 13.65 -5.63 14.08
CA ASP A 20 14.74 -6.55 13.73
C ASP A 20 14.57 -7.19 12.33
N TYR A 21 14.17 -6.37 11.35
CA TYR A 21 13.92 -6.79 9.96
C TYR A 21 12.81 -7.84 9.77
N ASP A 22 12.09 -8.21 10.82
CA ASP A 22 10.89 -9.04 10.73
C ASP A 22 9.68 -8.18 10.35
N TYR A 23 9.48 -8.00 9.04
CA TYR A 23 8.36 -7.23 8.48
C TYR A 23 6.99 -7.72 8.93
N SER A 24 6.86 -9.00 9.35
CA SER A 24 5.58 -9.54 9.81
C SER A 24 5.11 -8.93 11.14
N ARG A 25 6.03 -8.31 11.89
CA ARG A 25 5.77 -7.57 13.12
C ARG A 25 5.26 -6.15 12.89
N ILE A 26 5.44 -5.58 11.70
CA ILE A 26 4.89 -4.26 11.40
C ILE A 26 3.38 -4.40 11.20
N SER A 27 2.59 -3.67 11.99
CA SER A 27 1.13 -3.61 11.86
C SER A 27 0.62 -2.19 11.71
N ILE A 28 -0.56 -2.08 11.11
CA ILE A 28 -1.35 -0.86 11.12
C ILE A 28 -2.16 -0.83 12.42
N ALA A 29 -1.81 0.07 13.33
CA ALA A 29 -2.51 0.32 14.58
C ALA A 29 -3.88 0.96 14.32
N ASP A 30 -3.91 1.99 13.45
CA ASP A 30 -5.13 2.66 13.03
C ASP A 30 -4.95 3.33 11.66
N HIS A 31 -6.05 3.88 11.13
CA HIS A 31 -6.10 4.57 9.86
C HIS A 31 -7.19 5.64 9.82
N GLU A 32 -6.97 6.66 8.99
CA GLU A 32 -7.95 7.70 8.73
C GLU A 32 -7.90 8.10 7.26
N ILE A 33 -9.05 8.41 6.67
CA ILE A 33 -9.10 9.13 5.39
C ILE A 33 -9.60 10.54 5.67
N ASN A 34 -8.76 11.53 5.37
CA ASN A 34 -9.09 12.94 5.50
C ASN A 34 -8.81 13.66 4.18
N GLY A 35 -9.87 14.12 3.51
CA GLY A 35 -9.78 14.74 2.19
C GLY A 35 -9.11 13.81 1.18
N ASP A 36 -7.97 14.24 0.65
CA ASP A 36 -7.17 13.51 -0.34
C ASP A 36 -6.03 12.66 0.27
N THR A 37 -6.02 12.48 1.59
CA THR A 37 -4.96 11.79 2.33
C THR A 37 -5.50 10.55 3.06
N LEU A 38 -4.80 9.44 2.91
CA LEU A 38 -4.87 8.27 3.78
C LEU A 38 -3.74 8.37 4.80
N THR A 39 -4.09 8.44 6.07
CA THR A 39 -3.16 8.36 7.19
C THR A 39 -3.16 6.93 7.73
N LEU A 40 -1.98 6.34 7.92
CA LEU A 40 -1.81 5.07 8.62
C LEU A 40 -0.89 5.28 9.81
N TRP A 41 -1.24 4.71 10.96
CA TRP A 41 -0.36 4.64 12.11
C TRP A 41 0.24 3.24 12.19
N LEU A 42 1.57 3.15 12.12
CA LEU A 42 2.30 1.89 12.12
C LEU A 42 2.96 1.64 13.47
N GLU A 43 2.95 0.39 13.91
CA GLU A 43 3.59 -0.06 15.15
C GLU A 43 4.19 -1.45 15.01
N ASP A 44 4.94 -1.86 16.03
CA ASP A 44 5.46 -3.22 16.19
C ASP A 44 4.48 -4.04 17.04
N LYS A 45 4.04 -5.20 16.53
CA LYS A 45 3.17 -6.15 17.25
C LYS A 45 3.75 -6.65 18.57
N HIS A 46 5.06 -6.55 18.77
CA HIS A 46 5.70 -6.93 20.03
C HIS A 46 5.91 -5.75 20.98
N ASP A 47 5.63 -4.52 20.54
CA ASP A 47 5.76 -3.29 21.32
C ASP A 47 4.58 -2.35 20.99
N PHE A 48 3.38 -2.83 21.30
CA PHE A 48 2.14 -2.07 21.11
C PHE A 48 2.20 -0.74 21.84
N LYS A 49 1.79 0.32 21.14
CA LYS A 49 1.82 1.67 21.70
C LYS A 49 0.58 1.95 22.53
N ASN A 50 0.75 2.76 23.58
CA ASN A 50 -0.36 3.17 24.44
C ASN A 50 -1.19 4.32 23.82
N SER A 51 -0.63 5.04 22.85
CA SER A 51 -1.28 6.13 22.10
C SER A 51 -0.86 6.09 20.63
N LEU A 52 -1.73 6.56 19.73
CA LEU A 52 -1.40 6.75 18.32
C LEU A 52 -0.27 7.76 18.11
N ASP A 53 -0.08 8.69 19.05
CA ASP A 53 1.02 9.68 19.00
C ASP A 53 2.41 9.03 19.07
N ASP A 54 2.49 7.81 19.63
CA ASP A 54 3.73 7.04 19.74
C ASP A 54 3.94 6.10 18.53
N CYS A 55 2.94 5.97 17.65
CA CYS A 55 3.03 5.19 16.42
C CYS A 55 3.72 5.98 15.31
N LEU A 56 4.32 5.28 14.36
CA LEU A 56 4.81 5.92 13.15
C LEU A 56 3.63 6.31 12.25
N GLN A 57 3.26 7.59 12.26
CA GLN A 57 2.29 8.13 11.31
C GLN A 57 2.88 8.26 9.91
N ILE A 58 2.15 7.75 8.92
CA ILE A 58 2.45 7.91 7.50
C ILE A 58 1.25 8.49 6.75
N ASP A 59 1.52 9.52 5.95
CA ASP A 59 0.51 10.19 5.14
C ASP A 59 0.72 9.85 3.66
N LEU A 60 -0.32 9.35 3.01
CA LEU A 60 -0.29 8.86 1.64
C LEU A 60 -1.41 9.50 0.84
N THR A 61 -1.16 9.82 -0.42
CA THR A 61 -2.25 10.37 -1.25
C THR A 61 -3.28 9.28 -1.56
N LEU A 62 -4.57 9.61 -1.53
CA LEU A 62 -5.63 8.68 -1.97
C LEU A 62 -5.44 8.25 -3.42
N LYS A 63 -4.78 9.06 -4.25
CA LYS A 63 -4.39 8.69 -5.61
C LYS A 63 -3.42 7.50 -5.64
N GLN A 64 -2.46 7.43 -4.71
CA GLN A 64 -1.57 6.27 -4.58
C GLN A 64 -2.35 5.06 -4.06
N PHE A 65 -3.20 5.26 -3.06
CA PHE A 65 -4.01 4.18 -2.50
C PHE A 65 -4.97 3.56 -3.52
N ALA A 66 -5.66 4.40 -4.30
CA ALA A 66 -6.52 3.97 -5.40
C ALA A 66 -5.78 3.11 -6.43
N LYS A 67 -4.51 3.43 -6.72
CA LYS A 67 -3.69 2.61 -7.63
C LYS A 67 -3.40 1.23 -7.05
N ILE A 68 -3.16 1.12 -5.74
CA ILE A 68 -2.96 -0.17 -5.08
C ILE A 68 -4.22 -1.02 -5.11
N ILE A 69 -5.37 -0.43 -4.79
CA ILE A 69 -6.67 -1.12 -4.87
C ILE A 69 -6.89 -1.70 -6.29
N ILE A 70 -6.57 -0.92 -7.33
CA ILE A 70 -6.66 -1.40 -8.73
C ILE A 70 -5.64 -2.50 -9.02
N SER A 71 -4.37 -2.35 -8.61
CA SER A 71 -3.33 -3.33 -8.94
C SER A 71 -3.57 -4.68 -8.27
N GLU A 72 -4.08 -4.66 -7.06
CA GLU A 72 -4.52 -5.84 -6.31
C GLU A 72 -5.89 -6.36 -6.74
N ASN A 73 -6.58 -5.61 -7.62
CA ASN A 73 -7.89 -5.94 -8.19
C ASN A 73 -9.01 -6.08 -7.15
N LEU A 74 -8.89 -5.37 -6.03
CA LEU A 74 -9.83 -5.49 -4.91
C LEU A 74 -11.21 -4.88 -5.24
N ASN A 75 -11.24 -3.85 -6.10
CA ASN A 75 -12.49 -3.20 -6.52
C ASN A 75 -13.12 -3.83 -7.78
N SER A 76 -12.75 -5.07 -8.12
CA SER A 76 -13.22 -5.72 -9.34
C SER A 76 -13.33 -7.23 -9.17
N TYR A 77 -14.11 -7.88 -10.03
CA TYR A 77 -14.19 -9.34 -10.09
C TYR A 77 -14.01 -9.84 -11.53
N ASP A 78 -13.60 -11.10 -11.65
CA ASP A 78 -13.49 -11.78 -12.94
C ASP A 78 -14.89 -12.05 -13.49
N GLY A 79 -15.15 -11.54 -14.68
CA GLY A 79 -16.41 -11.71 -15.36
C GLY A 79 -16.23 -11.86 -16.86
N THR A 80 -17.32 -11.64 -17.59
CA THR A 80 -17.31 -11.67 -19.06
C THR A 80 -18.05 -10.47 -19.62
N LYS A 81 -17.50 -9.85 -20.66
CA LYS A 81 -18.16 -8.81 -21.44
C LYS A 81 -18.51 -9.31 -22.83
N MET A 82 -19.63 -8.83 -23.35
CA MET A 82 -19.99 -9.01 -24.75
C MET A 82 -19.35 -7.89 -25.57
N HIS A 83 -18.74 -8.23 -26.70
CA HIS A 83 -18.18 -7.21 -27.58
C HIS A 83 -19.32 -6.32 -28.13
N PRO A 84 -19.20 -4.98 -28.13
CA PRO A 84 -20.32 -4.06 -28.40
C PRO A 84 -21.02 -4.29 -29.74
N THR A 85 -20.26 -4.71 -30.75
CA THR A 85 -20.75 -4.91 -32.13
C THR A 85 -20.58 -6.34 -32.65
N LYS A 86 -19.80 -7.18 -31.96
CA LYS A 86 -19.48 -8.53 -32.41
C LYS A 86 -20.08 -9.49 -31.39
N LYS A 87 -20.81 -10.50 -31.84
CA LYS A 87 -21.54 -11.43 -30.95
C LYS A 87 -20.61 -12.48 -30.31
N PHE A 88 -19.48 -12.06 -29.76
CA PHE A 88 -18.62 -12.93 -28.95
C PHE A 88 -18.41 -12.35 -27.56
N VAL A 89 -18.25 -13.26 -26.60
CA VAL A 89 -18.07 -12.98 -25.19
C VAL A 89 -16.59 -13.22 -24.85
N TYR A 90 -15.98 -12.31 -24.12
CA TYR A 90 -14.60 -12.43 -23.67
C TYR A 90 -14.51 -12.23 -22.15
N LYS A 91 -13.52 -12.87 -21.53
CA LYS A 91 -13.21 -12.67 -20.12
C LYS A 91 -12.67 -11.26 -19.94
N ASP A 92 -13.20 -10.55 -18.94
CA ASP A 92 -12.76 -9.22 -18.57
C ASP A 92 -12.97 -9.01 -17.08
N ARG A 93 -12.30 -8.01 -16.50
CA ARG A 93 -12.58 -7.59 -15.13
C ARG A 93 -13.71 -6.58 -15.12
N ILE A 94 -14.66 -6.81 -14.24
CA ILE A 94 -15.81 -5.93 -14.06
C ILE A 94 -15.56 -5.14 -12.78
N GLU A 95 -15.38 -3.82 -12.94
CA GLU A 95 -15.25 -2.89 -11.82
C GLU A 95 -16.56 -2.86 -11.04
N ILE A 96 -16.47 -3.05 -9.72
CA ILE A 96 -17.60 -2.92 -8.80
C ILE A 96 -17.93 -1.44 -8.62
N ASN A 97 -16.90 -0.65 -8.31
CA ASN A 97 -16.98 0.80 -8.13
C ASN A 97 -15.59 1.43 -8.25
N LYS A 98 -15.54 2.77 -8.33
CA LYS A 98 -14.27 3.51 -8.28
C LYS A 98 -13.50 3.14 -7.01
N PRO A 99 -12.16 3.02 -7.04
CA PRO A 99 -11.40 2.38 -5.96
C PRO A 99 -11.65 2.94 -4.55
N ILE A 100 -11.63 4.27 -4.40
CA ILE A 100 -11.86 4.92 -3.11
C ILE A 100 -13.32 4.80 -2.68
N LYS A 101 -14.25 4.90 -3.64
CA LYS A 101 -15.68 4.76 -3.36
C LYS A 101 -16.01 3.32 -2.93
N TRP A 102 -15.45 2.34 -3.61
CA TRP A 102 -15.50 0.92 -3.21
C TRP A 102 -14.99 0.75 -1.78
N TYR A 103 -13.81 1.29 -1.47
CA TYR A 103 -13.23 1.17 -0.14
C TYR A 103 -14.12 1.76 0.97
N GLN A 104 -14.76 2.90 0.73
CA GLN A 104 -15.55 3.61 1.74
C GLN A 104 -16.99 3.07 1.88
N GLU A 105 -17.62 2.67 0.78
CA GLU A 105 -19.05 2.38 0.74
C GLU A 105 -19.38 0.89 0.57
N ASP A 106 -18.54 0.14 -0.16
CA ASP A 106 -18.87 -1.22 -0.60
C ASP A 106 -18.03 -2.30 0.10
N ALA A 107 -16.78 -2.00 0.43
CA ALA A 107 -15.83 -2.94 1.00
C ALA A 107 -16.19 -3.30 2.44
N SER A 108 -16.22 -4.59 2.74
CA SER A 108 -16.33 -5.09 4.11
C SER A 108 -15.13 -4.65 4.97
N PRO A 109 -15.24 -4.62 6.31
CA PRO A 109 -14.12 -4.27 7.18
C PRO A 109 -12.85 -5.08 6.91
N THR A 110 -13.02 -6.35 6.53
CA THR A 110 -11.91 -7.25 6.16
C THR A 110 -11.27 -6.84 4.83
N GLU A 111 -12.05 -6.53 3.81
CA GLU A 111 -11.53 -6.07 2.51
C GLU A 111 -10.84 -4.70 2.62
N GLN A 112 -11.39 -3.81 3.45
CA GLN A 112 -10.74 -2.55 3.76
C GLN A 112 -9.39 -2.79 4.45
N HIS A 113 -9.31 -3.72 5.40
CA HIS A 113 -8.05 -4.08 6.03
C HIS A 113 -7.04 -4.64 5.02
N TRP A 114 -7.46 -5.55 4.13
CA TRP A 114 -6.60 -6.07 3.06
C TRP A 114 -6.07 -4.97 2.14
N ALA A 115 -6.89 -3.98 1.79
CA ALA A 115 -6.44 -2.85 0.98
C ALA A 115 -5.32 -2.06 1.69
N ARG A 116 -5.47 -1.79 2.99
CA ARG A 116 -4.44 -1.07 3.78
C ARG A 116 -3.16 -1.90 3.93
N GLU A 117 -3.28 -3.20 4.18
CA GLU A 117 -2.13 -4.13 4.23
C GLU A 117 -1.39 -4.19 2.89
N ALA A 118 -2.12 -4.22 1.77
CA ALA A 118 -1.51 -4.14 0.45
C ALA A 118 -0.74 -2.83 0.22
N MET A 119 -1.28 -1.70 0.72
CA MET A 119 -0.58 -0.41 0.67
C MET A 119 0.70 -0.43 1.49
N LEU A 120 0.66 -0.95 2.73
CA LEU A 120 1.83 -1.11 3.59
C LEU A 120 2.89 -2.01 2.93
N LYS A 121 2.47 -3.16 2.40
CA LYS A 121 3.35 -4.08 1.68
C LYS A 121 4.01 -3.40 0.49
N ALA A 122 3.26 -2.63 -0.29
CA ALA A 122 3.79 -1.91 -1.45
C ALA A 122 4.81 -0.83 -1.04
N LEU A 123 4.59 -0.13 0.08
CA LEU A 123 5.54 0.82 0.64
C LEU A 123 6.86 0.16 1.05
N LEU A 124 6.77 -0.93 1.82
CA LEU A 124 7.94 -1.66 2.31
C LEU A 124 8.73 -2.28 1.14
N THR A 125 8.03 -2.87 0.17
CA THR A 125 8.64 -3.42 -1.05
C THR A 125 9.42 -2.35 -1.80
N GLN A 126 8.79 -1.20 -2.05
CA GLN A 126 9.45 -0.11 -2.75
C GLN A 126 10.66 0.43 -1.99
N LEU A 127 10.58 0.52 -0.65
CA LEU A 127 11.69 0.97 0.17
C LEU A 127 12.92 0.09 -0.05
N VAL A 128 12.74 -1.24 0.00
CA VAL A 128 13.81 -2.21 -0.22
C VAL A 128 14.33 -2.16 -1.66
N GLU A 129 13.45 -2.16 -2.65
CA GLU A 129 13.84 -2.15 -4.08
C GLU A 129 14.62 -0.90 -4.47
N THR A 130 14.29 0.26 -3.89
CA THR A 130 14.98 1.51 -4.22
C THR A 130 16.41 1.53 -3.68
N GLU A 131 16.65 0.97 -2.49
CA GLU A 131 18.00 0.92 -1.90
C GLU A 131 18.89 -0.14 -2.59
N VAL A 132 18.33 -1.28 -2.99
CA VAL A 132 19.07 -2.29 -3.79
C VAL A 132 19.52 -1.71 -5.14
N TYR A 133 18.73 -0.79 -5.71
CA TYR A 133 19.07 -0.12 -6.96
C TYR A 133 20.14 0.97 -6.80
N ASP A 134 20.11 1.74 -5.70
CA ASP A 134 21.13 2.77 -5.43
C ASP A 134 22.48 2.15 -5.03
N GLY A 135 22.51 1.01 -4.33
CA GLY A 135 23.74 0.30 -3.97
C GLY A 135 24.51 -0.30 -5.16
N ASN A 136 23.88 -0.42 -6.33
CA ASN A 136 24.50 -0.99 -7.55
C ASN A 136 25.16 0.08 -8.45
N ARG A 137 25.16 1.35 -8.02
CA ARG A 137 25.79 2.46 -8.76
C ARG A 137 27.22 2.76 -8.31
N ASP A 138 27.64 2.26 -7.15
CA ASP A 138 28.97 2.55 -6.59
C ASP A 138 30.03 1.46 -6.88
N ASP A 139 29.67 0.36 -7.55
CA ASP A 139 30.57 -0.77 -7.84
C ASP A 139 31.21 -0.76 -9.25
N VAL A 140 31.31 0.41 -9.90
CA VAL A 140 32.08 0.54 -11.15
C VAL A 140 33.03 1.73 -11.09
N VAL A 141 34.06 1.61 -10.25
CA VAL A 141 35.35 2.28 -10.49
C VAL A 141 36.46 1.24 -10.41
N PHE A 142 36.63 0.50 -11.51
CA PHE A 142 37.92 -0.12 -11.83
C PHE A 142 38.67 0.83 -12.76
N VAL A 143 39.65 1.55 -12.22
CA VAL A 143 40.84 2.02 -12.95
C VAL A 143 42.05 1.84 -12.04
#